data_AF-A0A8T3E1W1-F1
#
_entry.id   AF-A0A8T3E1W1-F1
#
_cell.length_a   1.000
_cell.length_b   1.000
_cell.length_c   1.000
_cell.angle_alpha   90.00
_cell.angle_beta   90.00
_cell.angle_gamma   90.00
#
_symmetry.space_group_name_H-M   'P 1'
#
loop_
_entity.id
_entity.type
_entity.pdbx_description
1 polymer ?
#
loop_
_entity_poly.entity_id
_entity_poly.type
_entity_poly.pdbx_seq_one_letter_code
_entity_poly.pdbx_strand_id
1 'polypeptide(L)'
;MEIMQLDFEAEELSGQSESQVITWRLELPGKAKMVDEGTMRIYTTQRDFVGLAPLVMDTEILNTAVLTGKRVIVPVRTVAVEQDGSVTDVSEFTDCRSTNEDILKVSDRCDYVFVNGKEMRGKVRMAVNFTYSYLSAQLEMTVWIPRLPLQIEVSDSELSQIKGWRVPIVASKRTRWESEEEEDRKGKGCMLQFQHALVRVLTHFVADQPDQREQLAYFLGEDWQVDVTKLVRYFLKVEDPRIARLQAGRVLSGRDVGVTTIQVMSPLSDSILAEKTVTVLDDKVTITELGVQLVSGLSLSLQLSPGSNRAIVATTTTQEVLQSPKQEAVISSWIQFSDGSLTPLDIYDPSYYILTVMSLDEGVVSVRKSPAVVVAEGEGQGALVKVEMVISESCQKSKRKSTLAVGSGTLKVRFQPSSQRPGNRGNSSSGGTSKPQGSSNYNNNGEDNDGERNPLQPQQGLMNSSATEREESALRKVTTTAKSTVQDVVLGSISSSSEGGGDSLSGMGNIVDVGNSAGSGSISKEGGPSSDGSVIGQGLGKDHSNLVDYTNFPSQVEVPKRKDMEVEVEVEGTT
;
A
#
# COMPACT_ATOMS: atom_id res chain seq x y z
N MET A 1 -33.54 58.36 -9.67
CA MET A 1 -34.94 58.42 -9.21
C MET A 1 -35.25 57.06 -8.62
N GLU A 2 -35.33 57.02 -7.30
CA GLU A 2 -35.87 55.90 -6.54
C GLU A 2 -37.39 56.10 -6.52
N ILE A 3 -38.16 55.08 -6.93
CA ILE A 3 -39.61 55.23 -7.16
C ILE A 3 -40.42 54.70 -5.96
N MET A 4 -39.83 53.79 -5.16
CA MET A 4 -40.43 53.21 -3.97
C MET A 4 -39.33 52.51 -3.13
N GLN A 5 -39.34 52.71 -1.82
CA GLN A 5 -38.56 51.95 -0.84
C GLN A 5 -39.53 51.25 0.11
N LEU A 6 -39.26 49.98 0.41
CA LEU A 6 -40.04 49.14 1.31
C LEU A 6 -39.10 48.64 2.41
N ASP A 7 -39.37 49.03 3.65
CA ASP A 7 -38.63 48.55 4.81
C ASP A 7 -39.44 47.45 5.49
N PHE A 8 -38.81 46.31 5.76
CA PHE A 8 -39.42 45.15 6.40
C PHE A 8 -38.76 44.93 7.77
N GLU A 9 -39.56 44.77 8.81
CA GLU A 9 -39.11 44.46 10.17
C GLU A 9 -39.67 43.10 10.57
N ALA A 10 -38.81 42.22 11.07
CA ALA A 10 -39.19 40.87 11.50
C ALA A 10 -39.40 40.86 13.02
N GLU A 11 -40.62 40.57 13.49
CA GLU A 11 -40.97 40.56 14.92
C GLU A 11 -40.45 39.32 15.67
N GLU A 12 -40.36 38.17 15.00
CA GLU A 12 -39.86 36.91 15.57
C GLU A 12 -38.83 36.28 14.63
N LEU A 13 -37.55 36.28 15.03
CA LEU A 13 -36.51 35.55 14.34
C LEU A 13 -36.31 34.22 15.05
N SER A 14 -36.70 33.11 14.41
CA SER A 14 -36.34 31.78 14.91
C SER A 14 -34.83 31.52 14.70
N GLY A 15 -34.25 30.58 15.45
CA GLY A 15 -32.82 30.23 15.30
C GLY A 15 -32.47 29.59 13.95
N GLN A 16 -33.47 29.31 13.12
CA GLN A 16 -33.34 28.75 11.78
C GLN A 16 -33.69 29.81 10.73
N SER A 17 -33.11 29.70 9.53
CA SER A 17 -33.48 30.57 8.43
C SER A 17 -34.90 30.25 7.95
N GLU A 18 -35.81 31.22 8.05
CA GLU A 18 -37.15 31.14 7.45
C GLU A 18 -37.22 31.91 6.14
N SER A 19 -38.03 31.43 5.20
CA SER A 19 -38.30 32.13 3.94
C SER A 19 -39.76 32.53 3.87
N GLN A 20 -40.02 33.83 3.67
CA GLN A 20 -41.36 34.36 3.43
C GLN A 20 -41.47 34.85 1.98
N VAL A 21 -42.60 34.56 1.34
CA VAL A 21 -42.87 35.02 -0.03
C VAL A 21 -43.82 36.22 0.05
N ILE A 22 -43.38 37.34 -0.49
CA ILE A 22 -44.15 38.57 -0.62
C ILE A 22 -44.59 38.70 -2.07
N THR A 23 -45.89 38.78 -2.29
CA THR A 23 -46.46 39.16 -3.58
C THR A 23 -46.72 40.66 -3.59
N TRP A 24 -46.33 41.32 -4.68
CA TRP A 24 -46.55 42.75 -4.86
C TRP A 24 -47.14 43.03 -6.25
N ARG A 25 -47.92 44.11 -6.32
CA ARG A 25 -48.60 44.53 -7.54
C ARG A 25 -48.52 46.03 -7.66
N LEU A 26 -48.11 46.50 -8.84
CA LEU A 26 -48.04 47.92 -9.16
C LEU A 26 -49.31 48.34 -9.92
N GLU A 27 -50.09 49.24 -9.33
CA GLU A 27 -51.25 49.84 -9.99
C GLU A 27 -50.94 51.29 -10.41
N LEU A 28 -50.92 51.53 -11.73
CA LEU A 28 -50.72 52.87 -12.29
C LEU A 28 -52.07 53.50 -12.62
N PRO A 29 -52.38 54.71 -12.11
CA PRO A 29 -53.64 55.38 -12.40
C PRO A 29 -53.75 55.70 -13.91
N GLY A 30 -54.84 55.26 -14.54
CA GLY A 30 -55.18 55.61 -15.93
C GLY A 30 -54.77 54.59 -17.02
N LYS A 31 -54.18 53.44 -16.67
CA LYS A 31 -53.97 52.32 -17.62
C LYS A 31 -54.62 51.05 -17.10
N ALA A 32 -55.71 50.61 -17.73
CA ALA A 32 -56.41 49.36 -17.45
C ALA A 32 -55.64 48.08 -17.90
N LYS A 33 -54.32 48.15 -18.05
CA LYS A 33 -53.47 46.97 -18.21
C LYS A 33 -52.82 46.69 -16.86
N MET A 34 -53.36 45.68 -16.18
CA MET A 34 -52.76 45.11 -14.98
C MET A 34 -51.32 44.70 -15.31
N VAL A 35 -50.37 45.19 -14.52
CA VAL A 35 -48.99 44.70 -14.54
C VAL A 35 -48.97 43.39 -13.74
N ASP A 36 -48.20 42.41 -14.23
CA ASP A 36 -48.06 41.08 -13.63
C ASP A 36 -47.72 41.14 -12.12
N GLU A 37 -48.27 40.18 -11.38
CA GLU A 37 -47.96 39.95 -9.97
C GLU A 37 -46.48 39.57 -9.82
N GLY A 38 -45.72 40.42 -9.13
CA GLY A 38 -44.33 40.15 -8.79
C GLY A 38 -44.27 39.31 -7.51
N THR A 39 -43.53 38.22 -7.52
CA THR A 39 -43.20 37.45 -6.30
C THR A 39 -41.77 37.74 -5.89
N MET A 40 -41.55 38.04 -4.61
CA MET A 40 -40.24 38.22 -4.00
C MET A 40 -40.13 37.31 -2.78
N ARG A 41 -39.02 36.60 -2.63
CA ARG A 41 -38.77 35.75 -1.45
C ARG A 41 -37.75 36.44 -0.55
N ILE A 42 -38.12 36.70 0.70
CA ILE A 42 -37.25 37.28 1.73
C ILE A 42 -36.84 36.16 2.68
N TYR A 43 -35.56 36.11 3.02
CA TYR A 43 -35.01 35.19 4.02
C TYR A 43 -34.74 35.97 5.30
N THR A 44 -35.25 35.50 6.43
CA THR A 44 -35.02 36.09 7.75
C THR A 44 -34.14 35.15 8.57
N THR A 45 -33.07 35.68 9.14
CA THR A 45 -32.10 34.94 9.96
C THR A 45 -31.66 35.81 11.13
N GLN A 46 -31.42 35.21 12.30
CA GLN A 46 -30.85 35.91 13.46
C GLN A 46 -29.38 36.32 13.25
N ARG A 47 -28.69 35.67 12.32
CA ARG A 47 -27.25 35.87 12.09
C ARG A 47 -27.00 36.34 10.67
N ASP A 48 -26.20 37.39 10.56
CA ASP A 48 -25.79 37.99 9.29
C ASP A 48 -24.61 37.22 8.71
N PHE A 49 -24.90 36.09 8.05
CA PHE A 49 -23.89 35.29 7.38
C PHE A 49 -23.47 35.95 6.06
N VAL A 50 -22.16 36.12 5.87
CA VAL A 50 -21.58 36.76 4.68
C VAL A 50 -20.93 35.75 3.72
N GLY A 51 -20.69 34.51 4.17
CA GLY A 51 -20.08 33.48 3.34
C GLY A 51 -20.32 32.06 3.87
N LEU A 52 -20.25 31.09 2.95
CA LEU A 52 -20.37 29.66 3.23
C LEU A 52 -19.12 28.95 2.71
N ALA A 53 -18.56 28.04 3.50
CA ALA A 53 -17.35 27.31 3.16
C ALA A 53 -17.50 25.81 3.49
N PRO A 54 -17.63 24.93 2.48
CA PRO A 54 -17.47 23.50 2.66
C PRO A 54 -15.97 23.15 2.80
N LEU A 55 -15.64 22.44 3.87
CA LEU A 55 -14.29 22.08 4.28
C LEU A 55 -14.10 20.57 4.15
N VAL A 56 -13.01 20.17 3.49
CA VAL A 56 -12.56 18.79 3.37
C VAL A 56 -11.06 18.71 3.60
N MET A 57 -10.59 17.58 4.12
CA MET A 57 -9.16 17.32 4.28
C MET A 57 -8.49 17.04 2.94
N ASP A 58 -9.17 16.26 2.09
CA ASP A 58 -8.66 15.82 0.80
C ASP A 58 -9.67 16.17 -0.30
N THR A 59 -9.24 16.93 -1.30
CA THR A 59 -10.04 17.26 -2.48
C THR A 59 -9.95 16.20 -3.58
N GLU A 60 -9.17 15.14 -3.38
CA GLU A 60 -8.94 14.08 -4.36
C GLU A 60 -9.34 12.71 -3.79
N ILE A 61 -10.10 11.94 -4.57
CA ILE A 61 -10.59 10.60 -4.19
C ILE A 61 -10.10 9.59 -5.21
N LEU A 62 -9.40 8.55 -4.74
CA LEU A 62 -9.13 7.36 -5.54
C LEU A 62 -10.26 6.36 -5.35
N ASN A 63 -11.00 6.07 -6.42
CA ASN A 63 -12.09 5.10 -6.42
C ASN A 63 -11.55 3.65 -6.38
N THR A 64 -11.02 3.25 -5.23
CA THR A 64 -10.58 1.87 -4.96
C THR A 64 -11.76 0.93 -4.70
N ALA A 65 -12.99 1.45 -4.60
CA ALA A 65 -14.20 0.65 -4.43
C ALA A 65 -14.46 -0.27 -5.62
N VAL A 66 -14.06 0.14 -6.84
CA VAL A 66 -14.10 -0.72 -8.04
C VAL A 66 -13.29 -2.02 -7.85
N LEU A 67 -12.18 -1.95 -7.10
CA LEU A 67 -11.27 -3.08 -6.88
C LEU A 67 -11.55 -3.86 -5.60
N THR A 68 -12.14 -3.20 -4.60
CA THR A 68 -12.31 -3.77 -3.24
C THR A 68 -13.75 -4.03 -2.83
N GLY A 69 -14.73 -3.42 -3.51
CA GLY A 69 -16.14 -3.42 -3.15
C GLY A 69 -16.47 -2.57 -1.91
N LYS A 70 -15.47 -1.91 -1.32
CA LYS A 70 -15.63 -1.06 -0.14
C LYS A 70 -15.73 0.40 -0.56
N ARG A 71 -16.77 1.10 -0.10
CA ARG A 71 -16.94 2.54 -0.37
C ARG A 71 -15.76 3.35 0.16
N VAL A 72 -15.33 4.34 -0.61
CA VAL A 72 -14.35 5.34 -0.18
C VAL A 72 -15.11 6.60 0.19
N ILE A 73 -14.89 7.10 1.40
CA ILE A 73 -15.65 8.19 2.00
C ILE A 73 -14.68 9.32 2.35
N VAL A 74 -15.05 10.56 2.03
CA VAL A 74 -14.35 11.76 2.48
C VAL A 74 -15.33 12.61 3.30
N PRO A 75 -15.07 12.84 4.59
CA PRO A 75 -15.92 13.65 5.43
C PRO A 75 -15.87 15.12 4.98
N VAL A 76 -17.03 15.78 5.07
CA VAL A 76 -17.21 17.20 4.74
C VAL A 76 -17.79 17.90 5.97
N ARG A 77 -17.29 19.10 6.25
CA ARG A 77 -17.90 20.02 7.22
C ARG A 77 -18.24 21.33 6.56
N THR A 78 -19.38 21.91 6.87
CA THR A 78 -19.79 23.18 6.27
C THR A 78 -19.85 24.24 7.36
N VAL A 79 -19.11 25.31 7.17
CA VAL A 79 -19.09 26.45 8.10
C VAL A 79 -19.62 27.69 7.41
N ALA A 80 -20.35 28.51 8.16
CA ALA A 80 -20.77 29.83 7.74
C ALA A 80 -19.93 30.89 8.47
N VAL A 81 -19.58 31.95 7.76
CA VAL A 81 -18.82 33.09 8.29
C VAL A 81 -19.80 34.24 8.49
N GLU A 82 -19.82 34.79 9.69
CA GLU A 82 -20.66 35.93 10.07
C GLU A 82 -19.97 37.26 9.75
N GLN A 83 -20.73 38.36 9.70
CA GLN A 83 -20.19 39.68 9.38
C GLN A 83 -19.10 40.16 10.34
N ASP A 84 -19.14 39.71 11.60
CA ASP A 84 -18.13 40.00 12.62
C ASP A 84 -16.85 39.14 12.47
N GLY A 85 -16.83 38.22 11.51
CA GLY A 85 -15.74 37.28 11.25
C GLY A 85 -15.78 36.02 12.11
N SER A 86 -16.80 35.82 12.94
CA SER A 86 -17.00 34.56 13.65
C SER A 86 -17.39 33.43 12.69
N VAL A 87 -17.03 32.20 13.06
CA VAL A 87 -17.25 31.00 12.23
C VAL A 87 -18.17 30.06 12.99
N THR A 88 -19.28 29.71 12.36
CA THR A 88 -20.32 28.85 12.94
C THR A 88 -20.45 27.59 12.10
N ASP A 89 -20.49 26.42 12.77
CA ASP A 89 -20.75 25.13 12.11
C ASP A 89 -22.23 25.03 11.75
N VAL A 90 -22.51 24.86 10.46
CA VAL A 90 -23.87 24.74 9.90
C VAL A 90 -24.09 23.39 9.21
N SER A 91 -23.21 22.40 9.45
CA SER A 91 -23.26 21.09 8.82
C SER A 91 -24.61 20.39 8.94
N GLU A 92 -25.27 20.46 10.10
CA GLU A 92 -26.55 19.77 10.34
C GLU A 92 -27.73 20.32 9.53
N PHE A 93 -27.59 21.51 8.95
CA PHE A 93 -28.66 22.24 8.26
C PHE A 93 -28.32 22.57 6.80
N THR A 94 -27.22 22.03 6.28
CA THR A 94 -26.77 22.30 4.92
C THR A 94 -27.34 21.28 3.95
N ASP A 95 -27.91 21.76 2.85
CA ASP A 95 -28.28 20.93 1.71
C ASP A 95 -27.12 20.83 0.72
N CYS A 96 -26.93 19.68 0.09
CA CYS A 96 -25.84 19.47 -0.86
C CYS A 96 -26.29 18.66 -2.07
N ARG A 97 -25.66 18.93 -3.22
CA ARG A 97 -25.95 18.25 -4.46
C ARG A 97 -24.68 18.09 -5.30
N SER A 98 -24.42 16.85 -5.73
CA SER A 98 -23.38 16.57 -6.72
C SER A 98 -23.83 17.04 -8.10
N THR A 99 -22.93 17.63 -8.87
CA THR A 99 -23.22 17.97 -10.28
C THR A 99 -23.29 16.74 -11.18
N ASN A 100 -22.73 15.61 -10.76
CA ASN A 100 -22.84 14.34 -11.46
C ASN A 100 -22.73 13.15 -10.48
N GLU A 101 -23.87 12.53 -10.19
CA GLU A 101 -24.00 11.39 -9.26
C GLU A 101 -23.43 10.08 -9.80
N ASP A 102 -23.18 9.97 -11.12
CA ASP A 102 -22.52 8.81 -11.74
C ASP A 102 -21.01 8.79 -11.50
N ILE A 103 -20.45 9.88 -10.94
CA ILE A 103 -19.01 10.05 -10.69
C ILE A 103 -18.70 10.27 -9.21
N LEU A 104 -19.49 11.10 -8.52
CA LEU A 104 -19.33 11.37 -7.09
C LEU A 104 -20.70 11.50 -6.42
N LYS A 105 -20.90 10.80 -5.31
CA LYS A 105 -22.14 10.85 -4.53
C LYS A 105 -21.94 11.63 -3.23
N VAL A 106 -23.02 12.21 -2.75
CA VAL A 106 -23.11 12.93 -1.47
C VAL A 106 -24.00 12.15 -0.51
N SER A 107 -23.72 12.21 0.78
CA SER A 107 -24.62 11.72 1.83
C SER A 107 -25.88 12.57 1.94
N ASP A 108 -26.99 11.98 2.35
CA ASP A 108 -28.25 12.72 2.59
C ASP A 108 -28.12 13.85 3.64
N ARG A 109 -27.17 13.72 4.57
CA ARG A 109 -26.88 14.72 5.62
C ARG A 109 -25.73 15.66 5.28
N CYS A 110 -25.18 15.55 4.08
CA CYS A 110 -24.06 16.39 3.62
C CYS A 110 -22.80 16.39 4.52
N ASP A 111 -22.64 15.33 5.33
CA ASP A 111 -21.51 15.12 6.24
C ASP A 111 -20.36 14.35 5.59
N TYR A 112 -20.58 13.72 4.43
CA TYR A 112 -19.52 13.14 3.62
C TYR A 112 -19.87 13.00 2.14
N VAL A 113 -18.83 12.97 1.29
CA VAL A 113 -18.94 12.50 -0.09
C VAL A 113 -18.36 11.10 -0.21
N PHE A 114 -18.79 10.34 -1.20
CA PHE A 114 -18.31 8.99 -1.38
C PHE A 114 -18.41 8.47 -2.81
N VAL A 115 -17.62 7.44 -3.08
CA VAL A 115 -17.73 6.58 -4.26
C VAL A 115 -17.94 5.15 -3.80
N ASN A 116 -18.81 4.40 -4.50
CA ASN A 116 -19.17 3.04 -4.13
C ASN A 116 -18.73 1.98 -5.14
N GLY A 117 -18.01 2.39 -6.18
CA GLY A 117 -17.40 1.53 -7.18
C GLY A 117 -18.31 1.20 -8.36
N LYS A 118 -19.56 1.69 -8.37
CA LYS A 118 -20.41 1.68 -9.57
C LYS A 118 -20.04 2.80 -10.55
N GLU A 119 -19.29 3.80 -10.07
CA GLU A 119 -18.81 4.94 -10.86
C GLU A 119 -17.65 4.49 -11.77
N MET A 120 -17.95 4.27 -13.05
CA MET A 120 -16.98 3.81 -14.06
C MET A 120 -16.24 4.95 -14.77
N ARG A 121 -16.49 6.20 -14.38
CA ARG A 121 -15.83 7.40 -14.92
C ARG A 121 -15.32 8.27 -13.78
N GLY A 122 -14.15 8.86 -13.97
CA GLY A 122 -13.55 9.85 -13.08
C GLY A 122 -13.57 11.23 -13.73
N LYS A 123 -13.45 12.30 -12.94
CA LYS A 123 -13.40 13.67 -13.46
C LYS A 123 -12.57 14.58 -12.56
N VAL A 124 -11.78 15.43 -13.18
CA VAL A 124 -11.02 16.50 -12.52
C VAL A 124 -11.90 17.74 -12.35
N ARG A 125 -11.82 18.40 -11.19
CA ARG A 125 -12.63 19.59 -10.83
C ARG A 125 -14.14 19.35 -10.98
N MET A 126 -14.62 18.25 -10.42
CA MET A 126 -16.04 18.01 -10.21
C MET A 126 -16.58 18.94 -9.12
N ALA A 127 -17.71 19.57 -9.40
CA ALA A 127 -18.37 20.48 -8.47
C ALA A 127 -19.38 19.74 -7.58
N VAL A 128 -19.33 20.00 -6.28
CA VAL A 128 -20.39 19.65 -5.32
C VAL A 128 -20.93 20.96 -4.74
N ASN A 129 -22.23 21.19 -4.90
CA ASN A 129 -22.88 22.42 -4.45
C ASN A 129 -23.38 22.22 -3.03
N PHE A 130 -23.09 23.17 -2.15
CA PHE A 130 -23.59 23.25 -0.78
C PHE A 130 -24.41 24.52 -0.65
N THR A 131 -25.60 24.40 -0.09
CA THR A 131 -26.55 25.51 0.09
C THR A 131 -27.03 25.53 1.52
N TYR A 132 -26.99 26.72 2.12
CA TYR A 132 -27.52 26.97 3.44
C TYR A 132 -28.25 28.30 3.40
N SER A 133 -29.57 28.30 3.62
CA SER A 133 -30.41 29.49 3.47
C SER A 133 -30.24 30.14 2.08
N TYR A 134 -29.83 31.41 2.01
CA TYR A 134 -29.54 32.14 0.78
C TYR A 134 -28.09 31.99 0.29
N LEU A 135 -27.21 31.37 1.10
CA LEU A 135 -25.81 31.18 0.74
C LEU A 135 -25.62 29.90 -0.05
N SER A 136 -24.74 29.97 -1.05
CA SER A 136 -24.33 28.83 -1.86
C SER A 136 -22.82 28.85 -2.04
N ALA A 137 -22.21 27.67 -1.92
CA ALA A 137 -20.79 27.47 -2.11
C ALA A 137 -20.54 26.19 -2.90
N GLN A 138 -19.47 26.18 -3.68
CA GLN A 138 -19.09 25.04 -4.50
C GLN A 138 -17.77 24.46 -4.01
N LEU A 139 -17.77 23.16 -3.73
CA LEU A 139 -16.58 22.39 -3.44
C LEU A 139 -16.09 21.70 -4.71
N GLU A 140 -14.86 21.97 -5.12
CA GLU A 140 -14.22 21.26 -6.23
C GLU A 140 -13.51 20.00 -5.73
N MET A 141 -13.83 18.86 -6.33
CA MET A 141 -13.25 17.56 -6.02
C MET A 141 -12.76 16.86 -7.28
N THR A 142 -11.75 16.01 -7.15
CA THR A 142 -11.24 15.20 -8.25
C THR A 142 -11.44 13.73 -7.93
N VAL A 143 -12.10 12.99 -8.83
CA VAL A 143 -12.32 11.55 -8.68
C VAL A 143 -11.46 10.80 -9.69
N TRP A 144 -10.53 10.00 -9.20
CA TRP A 144 -9.66 9.13 -9.98
C TRP A 144 -10.19 7.71 -10.02
N ILE A 145 -10.25 7.09 -11.20
CA ILE A 145 -10.73 5.72 -11.37
C ILE A 145 -9.62 4.79 -11.86
N PRO A 146 -9.61 3.50 -11.45
CA PRO A 146 -8.66 2.53 -11.97
C PRO A 146 -8.97 2.23 -13.44
N ARG A 147 -7.94 2.24 -14.28
CA ARG A 147 -8.06 1.88 -15.69
C ARG A 147 -8.22 0.36 -15.81
N LEU A 148 -9.26 -0.07 -16.51
CA LEU A 148 -9.53 -1.47 -16.83
C LEU A 148 -9.24 -1.77 -18.31
N PRO A 149 -8.82 -2.99 -18.66
CA PRO A 149 -8.49 -4.10 -17.75
C PRO A 149 -7.22 -3.84 -16.94
N LEU A 150 -7.09 -4.48 -15.77
CA LEU A 150 -5.87 -4.42 -14.94
C LEU A 150 -4.73 -5.20 -15.62
N GLN A 151 -3.49 -4.90 -15.26
CA GLN A 151 -2.32 -5.60 -15.79
C GLN A 151 -1.75 -6.56 -14.75
N ILE A 152 -1.75 -7.85 -15.05
CA ILE A 152 -1.13 -8.88 -14.19
C ILE A 152 0.28 -9.13 -14.71
N GLU A 153 1.27 -8.79 -13.88
CA GLU A 153 2.67 -9.10 -14.10
C GLU A 153 3.04 -10.34 -13.27
N VAL A 154 3.66 -11.32 -13.91
CA VAL A 154 4.13 -12.55 -13.27
C VAL A 154 5.63 -12.66 -13.56
N SER A 155 6.45 -12.87 -12.53
CA SER A 155 7.90 -12.97 -12.69
C SER A 155 8.32 -14.11 -13.61
N ASP A 156 7.54 -15.19 -13.62
CA ASP A 156 7.69 -16.33 -14.51
C ASP A 156 6.31 -16.94 -14.84
N SER A 157 5.98 -16.99 -16.13
CA SER A 157 4.72 -17.55 -16.62
C SER A 157 4.78 -19.05 -16.93
N GLU A 158 5.97 -19.66 -16.90
CA GLU A 158 6.19 -21.06 -17.26
C GLU A 158 6.88 -21.79 -16.09
N LEU A 159 6.09 -22.41 -15.23
CA LEU A 159 6.61 -23.07 -14.03
C LEU A 159 6.95 -24.53 -14.29
N SER A 160 8.08 -25.00 -13.76
CA SER A 160 8.56 -26.37 -13.92
C SER A 160 8.86 -27.04 -12.59
N GLN A 161 8.98 -28.38 -12.58
CA GLN A 161 9.43 -29.12 -11.40
C GLN A 161 10.93 -28.97 -11.18
N ILE A 162 11.34 -28.70 -9.94
CA ILE A 162 12.75 -28.54 -9.57
C ILE A 162 13.35 -29.91 -9.26
N LYS A 163 14.33 -30.31 -10.06
CA LYS A 163 15.05 -31.58 -9.90
C LYS A 163 15.82 -31.59 -8.58
N GLY A 164 15.61 -32.64 -7.79
CA GLY A 164 16.38 -32.90 -6.56
C GLY A 164 15.83 -32.22 -5.31
N TRP A 165 15.04 -31.16 -5.44
CA TRP A 165 14.37 -30.51 -4.30
C TRP A 165 13.06 -31.23 -3.97
N ARG A 166 13.06 -32.01 -2.88
CA ARG A 166 11.84 -32.68 -2.39
C ARG A 166 11.33 -32.03 -1.11
N VAL A 167 10.01 -31.90 -1.02
CA VAL A 167 9.31 -31.30 0.11
C VAL A 167 8.29 -32.30 0.67
N PRO A 168 8.01 -32.25 1.99
CA PRO A 168 7.07 -33.16 2.61
C PRO A 168 5.67 -32.92 2.05
N ILE A 169 4.94 -33.99 1.75
CA ILE A 169 3.53 -33.88 1.39
C ILE A 169 2.78 -33.49 2.66
N VAL A 170 2.45 -32.21 2.78
CA VAL A 170 1.57 -31.72 3.84
C VAL A 170 0.16 -32.19 3.46
N ALA A 171 -0.26 -33.34 3.99
CA ALA A 171 -1.66 -33.74 3.92
C ALA A 171 -2.47 -32.61 4.55
N SER A 172 -3.26 -31.90 3.74
CA SER A 172 -4.27 -31.00 4.29
C SER A 172 -5.08 -31.81 5.30
N LYS A 173 -5.27 -31.27 6.51
CA LYS A 173 -6.09 -31.88 7.57
C LYS A 173 -7.47 -32.23 6.98
N ARG A 174 -7.63 -33.43 6.43
CA ARG A 174 -8.91 -34.06 6.23
C ARG A 174 -9.34 -34.58 7.59
N THR A 175 -10.50 -34.11 8.00
CA THR A 175 -11.25 -34.54 9.19
C THR A 175 -11.18 -36.05 9.36
N ARG A 176 -10.45 -36.42 10.42
CA ARG A 176 -10.50 -37.68 11.19
C ARG A 176 -11.93 -38.22 11.25
N TRP A 177 -12.17 -39.43 10.75
CA TRP A 177 -12.99 -40.49 11.37
C TRP A 177 -12.61 -41.87 10.77
N GLU A 178 -12.24 -42.77 11.68
CA GLU A 178 -12.21 -44.24 11.64
C GLU A 178 -11.46 -45.00 10.53
N SER A 179 -10.26 -45.45 10.88
CA SER A 179 -9.88 -46.87 10.86
C SER A 179 -8.60 -46.99 11.68
N GLU A 180 -8.79 -47.36 12.95
CA GLU A 180 -7.77 -48.03 13.75
C GLU A 180 -7.49 -49.39 13.09
N GLU A 181 -6.25 -49.87 13.20
CA GLU A 181 -5.68 -51.04 12.49
C GLU A 181 -5.00 -50.74 11.14
N GLU A 182 -3.97 -49.89 11.16
CA GLU A 182 -2.67 -50.10 10.48
C GLU A 182 -1.69 -48.98 10.89
N GLU A 183 -1.27 -49.05 12.14
CA GLU A 183 -0.23 -48.21 12.73
C GLU A 183 1.13 -48.86 12.44
N ASP A 184 1.80 -48.42 11.37
CA ASP A 184 3.28 -48.31 11.23
C ASP A 184 3.83 -48.10 9.79
N ARG A 185 2.98 -47.89 8.77
CA ARG A 185 3.46 -47.55 7.40
C ARG A 185 2.66 -46.47 6.65
N LYS A 186 2.06 -45.49 7.34
CA LYS A 186 1.50 -44.29 6.67
C LYS A 186 2.65 -43.36 6.21
N GLY A 187 3.06 -43.56 4.96
CA GLY A 187 4.18 -42.89 4.32
C GLY A 187 4.11 -41.36 4.42
N LYS A 188 5.11 -40.79 5.11
CA LYS A 188 5.57 -39.42 4.90
C LYS A 188 6.14 -39.33 3.48
N GLY A 189 5.27 -39.22 2.49
CA GLY A 189 5.70 -39.05 1.10
C GLY A 189 6.36 -37.68 0.93
N CYS A 190 7.37 -37.61 0.07
CA CYS A 190 7.97 -36.36 -0.37
C CYS A 190 7.77 -36.22 -1.87
N MET A 191 7.33 -35.04 -2.31
CA MET A 191 7.15 -34.72 -3.72
C MET A 191 8.19 -33.70 -4.17
N LEU A 192 8.41 -33.58 -5.48
CA LEU A 192 9.29 -32.54 -6.01
C LEU A 192 8.61 -31.18 -5.84
N GLN A 193 9.42 -30.18 -5.49
CA GLN A 193 8.97 -28.79 -5.40
C GLN A 193 8.83 -28.22 -6.82
N PHE A 194 7.76 -27.50 -7.08
CA PHE A 194 7.61 -26.71 -8.30
C PHE A 194 8.18 -25.30 -8.09
N GLN A 195 8.59 -24.66 -9.19
CA GLN A 195 8.94 -23.25 -9.18
C GLN A 195 7.79 -22.39 -8.67
N HIS A 196 8.17 -21.30 -8.01
CA HIS A 196 7.26 -20.25 -7.58
C HIS A 196 7.51 -18.98 -8.39
N ALA A 197 6.45 -18.24 -8.69
CA ALA A 197 6.53 -16.93 -9.31
C ALA A 197 5.87 -15.86 -8.43
N LEU A 198 6.37 -14.63 -8.53
CA LEU A 198 5.74 -13.47 -7.93
C LEU A 198 4.69 -12.90 -8.88
N VAL A 199 3.53 -12.57 -8.32
CA VAL A 199 2.41 -11.94 -9.02
C VAL A 199 2.25 -10.51 -8.53
N ARG A 200 2.14 -9.57 -9.46
CA ARG A 200 1.79 -8.18 -9.22
C ARG A 200 0.61 -7.79 -10.10
N VAL A 201 -0.27 -6.96 -9.58
CA VAL A 201 -1.41 -6.39 -10.31
C VAL A 201 -1.25 -4.88 -10.33
N LEU A 202 -1.17 -4.33 -11.54
CA LEU A 202 -0.88 -2.92 -11.80
C LEU A 202 -2.04 -2.25 -12.53
N THR A 203 -2.26 -0.97 -12.28
CA THR A 203 -3.20 -0.14 -13.05
C THR A 203 -2.82 1.34 -13.00
N HIS A 204 -3.36 2.13 -13.92
CA HIS A 204 -3.29 3.58 -13.86
C HIS A 204 -4.56 4.13 -13.21
N PHE A 205 -4.44 5.21 -12.45
CA PHE A 205 -5.60 5.97 -11.98
C PHE A 205 -5.79 7.19 -12.89
N VAL A 206 -6.96 7.28 -13.52
CA VAL A 206 -7.28 8.27 -14.56
C VAL A 206 -8.55 9.05 -14.26
N ALA A 207 -8.69 10.24 -14.83
CA ALA A 207 -9.88 11.07 -14.73
C ALA A 207 -10.08 11.91 -16.00
N ASP A 208 -11.34 12.22 -16.33
CA ASP A 208 -11.68 13.08 -17.47
C ASP A 208 -11.29 14.53 -17.18
N GLN A 209 -10.67 15.21 -18.16
CA GLN A 209 -10.39 16.65 -18.08
C GLN A 209 -11.47 17.51 -18.77
N PRO A 210 -11.72 18.74 -18.27
CA PRO A 210 -12.74 19.63 -18.82
C PRO A 210 -12.36 20.28 -20.17
N ASP A 211 -11.07 20.52 -20.42
CA ASP A 211 -10.62 21.45 -21.47
C ASP A 211 -10.32 20.81 -22.83
N GLN A 212 -10.24 19.47 -22.92
CA GLN A 212 -10.04 18.74 -24.18
C GLN A 212 -10.86 17.44 -24.17
N ARG A 213 -11.87 17.34 -25.05
CA ARG A 213 -12.56 16.08 -25.31
C ARG A 213 -11.50 15.06 -25.76
N GLU A 214 -11.36 13.97 -25.00
CA GLU A 214 -10.48 12.80 -25.23
C GLU A 214 -9.13 12.76 -24.49
N GLN A 215 -8.70 13.81 -23.78
CA GLN A 215 -7.47 13.73 -22.97
C GLN A 215 -7.77 13.26 -21.54
N LEU A 216 -7.26 12.07 -21.17
CA LEU A 216 -7.31 11.57 -19.80
C LEU A 216 -6.20 12.24 -18.96
N ALA A 217 -6.56 12.73 -17.78
CA ALA A 217 -5.57 13.04 -16.75
C ALA A 217 -5.10 11.76 -16.06
N TYR A 218 -3.83 11.70 -15.70
CA TYR A 218 -3.24 10.63 -14.89
C TYR A 218 -2.89 11.17 -13.51
N PHE A 219 -3.17 10.37 -12.48
CA PHE A 219 -2.96 10.79 -11.08
C PHE A 219 -1.49 11.16 -10.77
N LEU A 220 -0.55 10.31 -11.17
CA LEU A 220 0.90 10.50 -10.92
C LEU A 220 1.73 10.69 -12.20
N GLY A 221 1.12 10.68 -13.38
CA GLY A 221 1.80 10.68 -14.69
C GLY A 221 1.47 9.44 -15.53
N GLU A 222 1.75 9.49 -16.83
CA GLU A 222 1.48 8.38 -17.77
C GLU A 222 2.47 7.21 -17.61
N ASP A 223 3.66 7.49 -17.08
CA ASP A 223 4.73 6.55 -16.76
C ASP A 223 4.51 5.82 -15.42
N TRP A 224 3.52 6.26 -14.63
CA TRP A 224 3.26 5.76 -13.29
C TRP A 224 2.11 4.76 -13.23
N GLN A 225 2.41 3.56 -12.75
CA GLN A 225 1.42 2.54 -12.45
C GLN A 225 1.30 2.34 -10.94
N VAL A 226 0.09 2.09 -10.44
CA VAL A 226 -0.14 1.78 -9.04
C VAL A 226 -0.20 0.28 -8.87
N ASP A 227 0.60 -0.24 -7.93
CA ASP A 227 0.56 -1.63 -7.50
C ASP A 227 -0.65 -1.84 -6.57
N VAL A 228 -1.69 -2.43 -7.14
CA VAL A 228 -2.98 -2.73 -6.50
C VAL A 228 -3.08 -4.18 -6.03
N THR A 229 -1.99 -4.95 -6.06
CA THR A 229 -1.94 -6.37 -5.66
C THR A 229 -2.56 -6.60 -4.28
N LYS A 230 -2.30 -5.70 -3.33
CA LYS A 230 -2.87 -5.78 -1.98
C LYS A 230 -4.38 -5.53 -1.94
N LEU A 231 -4.89 -4.63 -2.78
CA LEU A 231 -6.32 -4.29 -2.85
C LEU A 231 -7.13 -5.45 -3.44
N VAL A 232 -6.61 -6.09 -4.48
CA VAL A 232 -7.30 -7.20 -5.17
C VAL A 232 -6.99 -8.57 -4.59
N ARG A 233 -6.25 -8.65 -3.48
CA ARG A 233 -5.73 -9.89 -2.88
C ARG A 233 -6.79 -10.99 -2.71
N TYR A 234 -8.01 -10.61 -2.31
CA TYR A 234 -9.11 -11.54 -2.06
C TYR A 234 -9.90 -11.93 -3.32
N PHE A 235 -9.74 -11.16 -4.40
CA PHE A 235 -10.44 -11.36 -5.67
C PHE A 235 -9.53 -11.92 -6.77
N LEU A 236 -8.21 -11.98 -6.51
CA LEU A 236 -7.22 -12.65 -7.34
C LEU A 236 -7.29 -14.17 -7.12
N LYS A 237 -7.69 -14.91 -8.15
CA LYS A 237 -7.91 -16.36 -8.10
C LYS A 237 -7.21 -17.08 -9.26
N VAL A 238 -6.92 -18.35 -9.05
CA VAL A 238 -6.47 -19.27 -10.10
C VAL A 238 -7.67 -20.10 -10.53
N GLU A 239 -7.89 -20.22 -11.83
CA GLU A 239 -9.02 -20.95 -12.41
C GLU A 239 -8.98 -22.45 -12.08
N ASP A 240 -7.84 -23.11 -12.31
CA ASP A 240 -7.63 -24.51 -11.92
C ASP A 240 -6.60 -24.64 -10.78
N PRO A 241 -7.06 -24.78 -9.52
CA PRO A 241 -6.18 -24.89 -8.35
C PRO A 241 -5.41 -26.22 -8.27
N ARG A 242 -5.68 -27.17 -9.17
CA ARG A 242 -4.92 -28.43 -9.29
C ARG A 242 -3.60 -28.18 -10.00
N ILE A 243 -3.59 -27.31 -11.02
CA ILE A 243 -2.41 -27.00 -11.85
C ILE A 243 -1.48 -26.02 -11.12
N ALA A 244 -2.01 -24.91 -10.60
CA ALA A 244 -1.25 -23.94 -9.84
C ALA A 244 -2.05 -23.43 -8.63
N ARG A 245 -1.37 -22.90 -7.63
CA ARG A 245 -2.00 -22.34 -6.43
C ARG A 245 -1.41 -20.99 -6.10
N LEU A 246 -2.28 -20.03 -5.83
CA LEU A 246 -1.88 -18.72 -5.36
C LEU A 246 -1.84 -18.68 -3.82
N GLN A 247 -0.68 -18.37 -3.27
CA GLN A 247 -0.42 -18.24 -1.85
C GLN A 247 -0.40 -16.76 -1.47
N ALA A 248 -1.17 -16.42 -0.43
CA ALA A 248 -1.25 -15.07 0.14
C ALA A 248 -1.54 -13.95 -0.88
N GLY A 249 -2.07 -14.27 -2.07
CA GLY A 249 -2.35 -13.31 -3.15
C GLY A 249 -1.10 -12.68 -3.79
N ARG A 250 0.08 -13.31 -3.64
CA ARG A 250 1.35 -12.76 -4.16
C ARG A 250 2.27 -13.82 -4.78
N VAL A 251 2.27 -15.05 -4.25
CA VAL A 251 3.18 -16.10 -4.70
C VAL A 251 2.38 -17.18 -5.41
N LEU A 252 2.65 -17.39 -6.70
CA LEU A 252 2.07 -18.46 -7.50
C LEU A 252 2.97 -19.68 -7.42
N SER A 253 2.45 -20.80 -6.92
CA SER A 253 3.16 -22.07 -6.83
C SER A 253 2.59 -23.08 -7.84
N GLY A 254 3.43 -23.68 -8.68
CA GLY A 254 3.03 -24.82 -9.53
C GLY A 254 2.64 -26.05 -8.68
N ARG A 255 1.78 -26.92 -9.23
CA ARG A 255 1.28 -28.12 -8.54
C ARG A 255 1.17 -29.35 -9.43
N ASP A 256 0.59 -29.21 -10.60
CA ASP A 256 0.44 -30.26 -11.60
C ASP A 256 0.65 -29.68 -12.99
N VAL A 257 1.10 -30.51 -13.93
CA VAL A 257 1.35 -30.11 -15.32
C VAL A 257 0.04 -29.72 -16.00
N GLY A 258 0.05 -28.59 -16.70
CA GLY A 258 -1.12 -28.10 -17.44
C GLY A 258 -1.10 -26.59 -17.66
N VAL A 259 -2.16 -26.08 -18.27
CA VAL A 259 -2.36 -24.65 -18.51
C VAL A 259 -3.50 -24.16 -17.63
N THR A 260 -3.30 -23.05 -16.93
CA THR A 260 -4.33 -22.40 -16.11
C THR A 260 -4.28 -20.90 -16.26
N THR A 261 -5.32 -20.19 -15.80
CA THR A 261 -5.37 -18.74 -15.83
C THR A 261 -5.47 -18.16 -14.42
N ILE A 262 -4.79 -17.04 -14.21
CA ILE A 262 -4.95 -16.19 -13.04
C ILE A 262 -5.92 -15.09 -13.44
N GLN A 263 -6.98 -14.90 -12.66
CA GLN A 263 -8.02 -13.92 -12.94
C GLN A 263 -8.24 -13.03 -11.72
N VAL A 264 -8.47 -11.74 -11.96
CA VAL A 264 -8.98 -10.81 -10.96
C VAL A 264 -10.47 -10.65 -11.18
N MET A 265 -11.27 -11.08 -10.21
CA MET A 265 -12.73 -10.92 -10.27
C MET A 265 -13.14 -9.56 -9.71
N SER A 266 -14.22 -9.00 -10.23
CA SER A 266 -14.83 -7.82 -9.63
C SER A 266 -15.53 -8.20 -8.32
N PRO A 267 -15.43 -7.39 -7.26
CA PRO A 267 -16.20 -7.58 -6.04
C PRO A 267 -17.65 -7.14 -6.15
N LEU A 268 -17.97 -6.34 -7.17
CA LEU A 268 -19.28 -5.72 -7.38
C LEU A 268 -20.12 -6.47 -8.43
N SER A 269 -19.47 -7.29 -9.24
CA SER A 269 -20.04 -8.00 -10.39
C SER A 269 -19.25 -9.28 -10.65
N ASP A 270 -19.84 -10.28 -11.30
CA ASP A 270 -19.12 -11.50 -11.70
C ASP A 270 -18.23 -11.31 -12.95
N SER A 271 -17.78 -10.08 -13.21
CA SER A 271 -16.94 -9.75 -14.36
C SER A 271 -15.45 -9.93 -14.04
N ILE A 272 -14.67 -10.32 -15.06
CA ILE A 272 -13.22 -10.42 -14.98
C ILE A 272 -12.61 -9.04 -15.22
N LEU A 273 -11.85 -8.53 -14.24
CA LEU A 273 -11.14 -7.25 -14.33
C LEU A 273 -9.77 -7.38 -15.00
N ALA A 274 -9.15 -8.56 -14.92
CA ALA A 274 -7.93 -8.92 -15.63
C ALA A 274 -7.73 -10.44 -15.64
N GLU A 275 -7.01 -10.93 -16.65
CA GLU A 275 -6.65 -12.34 -16.78
C GLU A 275 -5.22 -12.49 -17.30
N LYS A 276 -4.55 -13.58 -16.89
CA LYS A 276 -3.21 -13.94 -17.35
C LYS A 276 -3.05 -15.45 -17.37
N THR A 277 -2.65 -15.99 -18.51
CA THR A 277 -2.34 -17.41 -18.68
C THR A 277 -0.99 -17.76 -18.05
N VAL A 278 -0.93 -18.91 -17.37
CA VAL A 278 0.28 -19.51 -16.81
C VAL A 278 0.31 -20.98 -17.18
N THR A 279 1.48 -21.48 -17.53
CA THR A 279 1.71 -22.86 -17.90
C THR A 279 2.60 -23.54 -16.85
N VAL A 280 2.27 -24.78 -16.52
CA VAL A 280 3.11 -25.66 -15.71
C VAL A 280 3.61 -26.77 -16.62
N LEU A 281 4.91 -26.77 -16.89
CA LEU A 281 5.57 -27.69 -17.81
C LEU A 281 5.89 -29.04 -17.12
N ASP A 282 5.98 -30.10 -17.92
CA ASP A 282 6.40 -31.44 -17.45
C ASP A 282 7.93 -31.55 -17.31
N ASP A 283 8.65 -30.73 -18.07
CA ASP A 283 10.09 -30.71 -18.05
C ASP A 283 10.63 -30.27 -16.67
N LYS A 284 11.75 -30.89 -16.28
CA LYS A 284 12.38 -30.65 -14.98
C LYS A 284 13.54 -29.70 -15.12
N VAL A 285 13.57 -28.68 -14.28
CA VAL A 285 14.65 -27.70 -14.21
C VAL A 285 15.62 -28.03 -13.08
N THR A 286 16.88 -27.69 -13.26
CA THR A 286 17.90 -27.81 -12.21
C THR A 286 18.25 -26.44 -11.67
N ILE A 287 18.62 -26.37 -10.39
CA ILE A 287 19.23 -25.16 -9.83
C ILE A 287 20.65 -25.04 -10.39
N THR A 288 20.93 -23.96 -11.10
CA THR A 288 22.25 -23.69 -11.70
C THR A 288 23.14 -22.93 -10.74
N GLU A 289 22.57 -21.94 -10.03
CA GLU A 289 23.31 -21.07 -9.12
C GLU A 289 22.45 -20.66 -7.91
N LEU A 290 23.10 -20.55 -6.76
CA LEU A 290 22.57 -19.86 -5.59
C LEU A 290 23.28 -18.51 -5.46
N GLY A 291 22.59 -17.43 -5.82
CA GLY A 291 23.08 -16.08 -5.64
C GLY A 291 23.04 -15.68 -4.16
N VAL A 292 24.12 -15.05 -3.69
CA VAL A 292 24.29 -14.63 -2.30
C VAL A 292 24.82 -13.21 -2.27
N GLN A 293 24.07 -12.31 -1.67
CA GLN A 293 24.45 -10.92 -1.45
C GLN A 293 24.44 -10.62 0.05
N LEU A 294 25.48 -9.93 0.51
CA LEU A 294 25.61 -9.54 1.90
C LEU A 294 25.24 -8.07 2.08
N VAL A 295 24.22 -7.83 2.90
CA VAL A 295 23.67 -6.50 3.15
C VAL A 295 24.06 -6.05 4.54
N SER A 296 24.97 -5.07 4.61
CA SER A 296 25.46 -4.46 5.86
C SER A 296 24.63 -3.26 6.32
N GLY A 297 23.85 -2.68 5.41
CA GLY A 297 23.04 -1.49 5.66
C GLY A 297 22.17 -1.16 4.46
N LEU A 298 21.22 -0.25 4.67
CA LEU A 298 20.37 0.31 3.62
C LEU A 298 20.55 1.83 3.63
N SER A 299 20.80 2.42 2.47
CA SER A 299 20.76 3.88 2.29
C SER A 299 19.51 4.28 1.54
N LEU A 300 18.81 5.28 2.08
CA LEU A 300 17.62 5.86 1.45
C LEU A 300 17.98 7.19 0.80
N SER A 301 17.69 7.32 -0.49
CA SER A 301 17.77 8.57 -1.25
C SER A 301 16.36 8.98 -1.67
N LEU A 302 15.99 10.23 -1.38
CA LEU A 302 14.71 10.81 -1.76
C LEU A 302 14.95 11.83 -2.88
N GLN A 303 14.29 11.65 -4.02
CA GLN A 303 14.37 12.57 -5.16
C GLN A 303 12.96 12.89 -5.64
N LEU A 304 12.72 14.12 -6.11
CA LEU A 304 11.47 14.45 -6.79
C LEU A 304 11.40 13.66 -8.10
N SER A 305 10.21 13.14 -8.42
CA SER A 305 10.02 12.41 -9.68
C SER A 305 10.21 13.36 -10.88
N PRO A 306 10.98 12.97 -11.91
CA PRO A 306 11.11 13.78 -13.12
C PRO A 306 9.80 13.82 -13.93
N GLY A 307 8.93 12.81 -13.78
CA GLY A 307 7.65 12.71 -14.48
C GLY A 307 6.48 13.42 -13.78
N SER A 308 6.60 13.73 -12.48
CA SER A 308 5.50 14.37 -11.73
C SER A 308 5.98 15.15 -10.52
N ASN A 309 5.45 16.36 -10.38
CA ASN A 309 5.66 17.20 -9.19
C ASN A 309 4.89 16.72 -7.95
N ARG A 310 4.07 15.68 -8.07
CA ARG A 310 3.26 15.10 -6.98
C ARG A 310 3.85 13.82 -6.41
N ALA A 311 5.02 13.39 -6.89
CA ALA A 311 5.65 12.15 -6.48
C ALA A 311 7.08 12.37 -5.99
N ILE A 312 7.43 11.68 -4.90
CA ILE A 312 8.81 11.57 -4.40
C ILE A 312 9.25 10.12 -4.63
N VAL A 313 10.32 9.96 -5.40
CA VAL A 313 10.98 8.68 -5.63
C VAL A 313 11.91 8.40 -4.46
N ALA A 314 11.60 7.35 -3.72
CA ALA A 314 12.40 6.85 -2.61
C ALA A 314 13.22 5.65 -3.07
N THR A 315 14.49 5.88 -3.41
CA THR A 315 15.43 4.83 -3.83
C THR A 315 16.17 4.29 -2.62
N THR A 316 15.96 3.02 -2.31
CA THR A 316 16.73 2.32 -1.27
C THR A 316 17.85 1.52 -1.94
N THR A 317 19.09 1.77 -1.57
CA THR A 317 20.26 1.03 -2.06
C THR A 317 20.86 0.19 -0.95
N THR A 318 21.27 -1.04 -1.29
CA THR A 318 21.97 -1.94 -0.37
C THR A 318 23.43 -1.52 -0.23
N GLN A 319 23.94 -1.58 1.01
CA GLN A 319 25.35 -1.37 1.29
C GLN A 319 26.02 -2.72 1.51
N GLU A 320 27.05 -3.02 0.72
CA GLU A 320 27.79 -4.29 0.75
C GLU A 320 29.17 -4.18 1.43
N VAL A 321 29.44 -3.06 2.12
CA VAL A 321 30.74 -2.78 2.74
C VAL A 321 30.59 -2.65 4.24
N LEU A 322 31.28 -3.54 4.98
CA LEU A 322 31.38 -3.44 6.43
C LEU A 322 32.49 -2.44 6.80
N GLN A 323 32.13 -1.44 7.61
CA GLN A 323 32.96 -0.28 7.95
C GLN A 323 33.45 -0.27 9.39
N SER A 324 32.86 -1.08 10.26
CA SER A 324 33.21 -1.11 11.69
C SER A 324 33.48 -2.54 12.18
N PRO A 325 34.38 -2.71 13.17
CA PRO A 325 34.63 -4.02 13.77
C PRO A 325 33.36 -4.52 14.45
N LYS A 326 33.10 -5.83 14.34
CA LYS A 326 31.89 -6.48 14.83
C LYS A 326 30.58 -6.01 14.17
N GLN A 327 30.65 -5.27 13.07
CA GLN A 327 29.46 -4.94 12.30
C GLN A 327 28.84 -6.19 11.69
N GLU A 328 27.52 -6.26 11.75
CA GLU A 328 26.73 -7.38 11.27
C GLU A 328 26.19 -7.13 9.85
N ALA A 329 26.17 -8.17 9.03
CA ALA A 329 25.57 -8.20 7.70
C ALA A 329 24.56 -9.35 7.60
N VAL A 330 23.46 -9.08 6.92
CA VAL A 330 22.39 -10.04 6.63
C VAL A 330 22.61 -10.64 5.25
N ILE A 331 22.19 -11.89 5.07
CA ILE A 331 22.30 -12.61 3.79
C ILE A 331 20.98 -12.46 3.03
N SER A 332 21.05 -11.89 1.82
CA SER A 332 20.01 -11.95 0.80
C SER A 332 20.38 -13.02 -0.22
N SER A 333 19.43 -13.85 -0.63
CA SER A 333 19.70 -14.98 -1.54
C SER A 333 18.59 -15.21 -2.56
N TRP A 334 19.00 -15.59 -3.77
CA TRP A 334 18.11 -15.94 -4.87
C TRP A 334 18.61 -17.20 -5.59
N ILE A 335 17.70 -17.89 -6.26
CA ILE A 335 17.98 -19.11 -7.02
C ILE A 335 17.90 -18.77 -8.50
N GLN A 336 18.92 -19.20 -9.26
CA GLN A 336 18.87 -19.27 -10.71
C GLN A 336 18.61 -20.71 -11.16
N PHE A 337 17.72 -20.86 -12.14
CA PHE A 337 17.36 -22.14 -12.72
C PHE A 337 17.96 -22.30 -14.13
N SER A 338 17.92 -23.53 -14.65
CA SER A 338 18.45 -23.89 -15.97
C SER A 338 17.67 -23.29 -17.16
N ASP A 339 16.44 -22.85 -16.92
CA ASP A 339 15.60 -22.12 -17.88
C ASP A 339 15.92 -20.61 -17.94
N GLY A 340 16.86 -20.14 -17.10
CA GLY A 340 17.23 -18.74 -16.99
C GLY A 340 16.37 -17.92 -16.04
N SER A 341 15.33 -18.51 -15.44
CA SER A 341 14.48 -17.85 -14.44
C SER A 341 15.26 -17.60 -13.14
N LEU A 342 14.93 -16.49 -12.49
CA LEU A 342 15.54 -16.04 -11.24
C LEU A 342 14.42 -15.81 -10.22
N THR A 343 14.55 -16.44 -9.05
CA THR A 343 13.55 -16.31 -7.97
C THR A 343 14.21 -16.04 -6.63
N PRO A 344 13.76 -15.04 -5.86
CA PRO A 344 14.29 -14.81 -4.53
C PRO A 344 13.88 -15.96 -3.59
N LEU A 345 14.76 -16.36 -2.68
CA LEU A 345 14.55 -17.56 -1.86
C LEU A 345 13.44 -17.39 -0.80
N ASP A 346 13.11 -16.14 -0.46
CA ASP A 346 12.10 -15.76 0.54
C ASP A 346 10.66 -16.10 0.14
N ILE A 347 10.40 -16.41 -1.14
CA ILE A 347 9.08 -16.84 -1.62
C ILE A 347 8.81 -18.34 -1.38
N TYR A 348 9.83 -19.09 -0.96
CA TYR A 348 9.70 -20.50 -0.58
C TYR A 348 9.59 -20.62 0.94
N ASP A 349 8.83 -21.62 1.40
CA ASP A 349 8.68 -21.88 2.83
C ASP A 349 10.05 -22.25 3.45
N PRO A 350 10.51 -21.53 4.50
CA PRO A 350 11.77 -21.82 5.18
C PRO A 350 11.87 -23.23 5.77
N SER A 351 10.75 -23.93 5.97
CA SER A 351 10.74 -25.34 6.42
C SER A 351 11.15 -26.33 5.33
N TYR A 352 11.17 -25.92 4.06
CA TYR A 352 11.44 -26.79 2.90
C TYR A 352 12.93 -26.88 2.53
N TYR A 353 13.79 -26.08 3.16
CA TYR A 353 15.22 -26.06 2.92
C TYR A 353 15.99 -25.69 4.19
N ILE A 354 17.30 -25.96 4.20
CA ILE A 354 18.21 -25.57 5.27
C ILE A 354 19.37 -24.81 4.64
N LEU A 355 19.62 -23.59 5.12
CA LEU A 355 20.81 -22.81 4.73
C LEU A 355 21.92 -23.01 5.75
N THR A 356 23.03 -23.58 5.28
CA THR A 356 24.27 -23.69 6.06
C THR A 356 25.23 -22.61 5.60
N VAL A 357 25.49 -21.65 6.46
CA VAL A 357 26.41 -20.54 6.20
C VAL A 357 27.75 -20.85 6.86
N MET A 358 28.84 -20.74 6.08
CA MET A 358 30.21 -20.99 6.51
C MET A 358 31.09 -19.79 6.15
N SER A 359 31.98 -19.39 7.06
CA SER A 359 33.05 -18.45 6.70
C SER A 359 34.18 -19.20 5.98
N LEU A 360 34.72 -18.58 4.94
CA LEU A 360 35.92 -19.04 4.24
C LEU A 360 37.21 -18.49 4.88
N ASP A 361 37.10 -17.38 5.62
CA ASP A 361 38.19 -16.75 6.35
C ASP A 361 37.67 -16.16 7.68
N GLU A 362 37.84 -16.94 8.75
CA GLU A 362 37.42 -16.54 10.11
C GLU A 362 38.21 -15.33 10.66
N GLY A 363 39.35 -14.99 10.08
CA GLY A 363 40.13 -13.81 10.45
C GLY A 363 39.52 -12.52 9.93
N VAL A 364 38.76 -12.58 8.84
CA VAL A 364 38.09 -11.42 8.23
C VAL A 364 36.61 -11.38 8.63
N VAL A 365 35.94 -12.52 8.61
CA VAL A 365 34.50 -12.63 8.83
C VAL A 365 34.16 -13.86 9.65
N SER A 366 33.32 -13.73 10.68
CA SER A 366 32.76 -14.86 11.42
C SER A 366 31.25 -15.02 11.17
N VAL A 367 30.70 -16.21 11.40
CA VAL A 367 29.27 -16.50 11.22
C VAL A 367 28.65 -16.90 12.55
N ARG A 368 27.67 -16.12 13.01
CA ARG A 368 26.85 -16.47 14.18
C ARG A 368 25.70 -17.36 13.73
N LYS A 369 25.49 -18.48 14.43
CA LYS A 369 24.44 -19.46 14.12
C LYS A 369 23.24 -19.18 15.04
N SER A 370 22.19 -18.57 14.48
CA SER A 370 20.87 -18.27 15.07
C SER A 370 20.64 -16.81 15.54
N PRO A 371 20.14 -15.92 14.64
CA PRO A 371 20.00 -16.08 13.20
C PRO A 371 21.35 -16.15 12.49
N ALA A 372 21.40 -16.69 11.27
CA ALA A 372 22.64 -16.77 10.49
C ALA A 372 23.08 -15.36 10.05
N VAL A 373 23.95 -14.75 10.85
CA VAL A 373 24.43 -13.37 10.64
C VAL A 373 25.94 -13.38 10.48
N VAL A 374 26.41 -12.57 9.54
CA VAL A 374 27.81 -12.46 9.15
C VAL A 374 28.42 -11.27 9.88
N VAL A 375 29.53 -11.47 10.60
CA VAL A 375 30.14 -10.46 11.48
C VAL A 375 31.53 -10.12 10.99
N ALA A 376 31.86 -8.83 10.88
CA ALA A 376 33.22 -8.37 10.57
C ALA A 376 34.18 -8.60 11.75
N GLU A 377 35.26 -9.32 11.51
CA GLU A 377 36.35 -9.58 12.47
C GLU A 377 37.62 -8.81 12.11
N GLY A 378 37.95 -8.76 10.81
CA GLY A 378 39.18 -8.16 10.28
C GLY A 378 38.96 -7.52 8.91
N GLU A 379 39.94 -6.76 8.43
CA GLU A 379 39.89 -6.17 7.10
C GLU A 379 40.22 -7.21 6.02
N GLY A 380 39.48 -7.17 4.92
CA GLY A 380 39.65 -8.11 3.82
C GLY A 380 38.61 -7.91 2.73
N GLN A 381 38.84 -8.54 1.57
CA GLN A 381 37.92 -8.45 0.44
C GLN A 381 37.92 -9.74 -0.37
N GLY A 382 36.75 -10.12 -0.89
CA GLY A 382 36.60 -11.26 -1.78
C GLY A 382 35.41 -12.13 -1.42
N ALA A 383 35.39 -13.35 -1.96
CA ALA A 383 34.44 -14.39 -1.58
C ALA A 383 34.78 -14.91 -0.18
N LEU A 384 34.11 -14.37 0.84
CA LEU A 384 34.42 -14.64 2.25
C LEU A 384 33.40 -15.57 2.91
N VAL A 385 32.21 -15.72 2.33
CA VAL A 385 31.13 -16.52 2.90
C VAL A 385 30.67 -17.56 1.88
N LYS A 386 30.57 -18.82 2.30
CA LYS A 386 29.98 -19.90 1.52
C LYS A 386 28.62 -20.25 2.10
N VAL A 387 27.58 -20.25 1.27
CA VAL A 387 26.22 -20.64 1.65
C VAL A 387 25.87 -21.92 0.92
N GLU A 388 25.52 -22.95 1.68
CA GLU A 388 25.06 -24.23 1.15
C GLU A 388 23.57 -24.40 1.44
N MET A 389 22.79 -24.59 0.38
CA MET A 389 21.37 -24.91 0.47
C MET A 389 21.20 -26.43 0.43
N VAL A 390 20.60 -26.98 1.48
CA VAL A 390 20.37 -28.42 1.65
C VAL A 390 18.87 -28.69 1.73
N ILE A 391 18.46 -29.87 1.27
CA ILE A 391 17.08 -30.34 1.42
C ILE A 391 16.65 -30.44 2.89
N SER A 392 15.36 -30.28 3.17
CA SER A 392 14.78 -30.56 4.48
C SER A 392 15.08 -31.99 4.97
N GLU A 393 15.36 -32.13 6.27
CA GLU A 393 15.70 -33.42 6.89
C GLU A 393 14.57 -34.46 6.70
N SER A 394 13.31 -34.01 6.71
CA SER A 394 12.13 -34.86 6.53
C SER A 394 12.10 -35.59 5.19
N CYS A 395 12.76 -35.05 4.16
CA CYS A 395 12.74 -35.59 2.81
C CYS A 395 14.09 -36.12 2.34
N GLN A 396 15.05 -36.22 3.26
CA GLN A 396 16.37 -36.73 2.98
C GLN A 396 16.34 -38.26 2.85
N LYS A 397 16.58 -38.78 1.63
CA LYS A 397 16.55 -40.24 1.36
C LYS A 397 17.72 -41.02 1.96
N SER A 398 18.81 -40.34 2.35
CA SER A 398 20.03 -41.00 2.82
C SER A 398 20.62 -40.26 4.03
N LYS A 399 21.48 -40.92 4.81
CA LYS A 399 22.24 -40.27 5.88
C LYS A 399 23.19 -39.17 5.38
N ARG A 400 23.45 -39.09 4.07
CA ARG A 400 24.27 -38.03 3.46
C ARG A 400 23.41 -36.81 3.14
N LYS A 401 23.86 -35.64 3.58
CA LYS A 401 23.26 -34.34 3.25
C LYS A 401 23.12 -34.22 1.73
N SER A 402 21.91 -33.95 1.25
CA SER A 402 21.66 -33.74 -0.18
C SER A 402 21.66 -32.25 -0.47
N THR A 403 22.80 -31.77 -0.95
CA THR A 403 23.02 -30.38 -1.34
C THR A 403 22.24 -30.08 -2.61
N LEU A 404 21.45 -29.01 -2.58
CA LEU A 404 20.69 -28.51 -3.72
C LEU A 404 21.51 -27.51 -4.54
N ALA A 405 22.15 -26.57 -3.86
CA ALA A 405 22.97 -25.54 -4.47
C ALA A 405 23.99 -24.99 -3.47
N VAL A 406 25.05 -24.39 -4.00
CA VAL A 406 26.10 -23.72 -3.22
C VAL A 406 26.33 -22.35 -3.84
N GLY A 407 26.27 -21.32 -3.00
CA GLY A 407 26.54 -19.94 -3.35
C GLY A 407 27.74 -19.41 -2.59
N SER A 408 28.38 -18.38 -3.15
CA SER A 408 29.49 -17.68 -2.52
C SER A 408 29.17 -16.19 -2.41
N GLY A 409 29.15 -15.68 -1.19
CA GLY A 409 28.95 -14.26 -0.88
C GLY A 409 30.27 -13.51 -0.94
N THR A 410 30.33 -12.51 -1.82
CA THR A 410 31.46 -11.57 -1.87
C THR A 410 31.20 -10.41 -0.91
N LEU A 411 32.22 -10.04 -0.13
CA LEU A 411 32.13 -8.97 0.84
C LEU A 411 33.43 -8.18 0.88
N LYS A 412 33.31 -6.89 1.22
CA LYS A 412 34.45 -6.01 1.46
C LYS A 412 34.36 -5.45 2.87
N VAL A 413 35.39 -5.72 3.67
CA VAL A 413 35.52 -5.20 5.03
C VAL A 413 36.68 -4.21 5.03
N ARG A 414 36.38 -2.95 5.34
CA ARG A 414 37.37 -1.88 5.49
C ARG A 414 37.01 -1.03 6.68
N PHE A 415 37.83 -1.05 7.72
CA PHE A 415 37.56 -0.23 8.87
C PHE A 415 37.94 1.20 8.56
N GLN A 416 37.01 2.13 8.78
CA GLN A 416 37.33 3.53 8.61
C GLN A 416 38.41 3.89 9.65
N PRO A 417 39.58 4.42 9.25
CA PRO A 417 40.53 4.93 10.22
C PRO A 417 39.80 6.01 11.00
N SER A 418 39.73 5.87 12.33
CA SER A 418 39.19 6.91 13.19
C SER A 418 39.84 8.22 12.76
N SER A 419 39.03 9.17 12.26
CA SER A 419 39.51 10.49 11.91
C SER A 419 40.32 11.02 13.09
N GLN A 420 41.66 11.07 12.93
CA GLN A 420 42.53 11.71 13.89
C GLN A 420 41.99 13.13 14.01
N ARG A 421 41.42 13.46 15.19
CA ARG A 421 41.25 14.84 15.62
C ARG A 421 42.54 15.57 15.23
N PRO A 422 42.49 16.74 14.55
CA PRO A 422 43.69 17.51 14.29
C PRO A 422 44.26 17.90 15.65
N GLY A 423 45.25 17.12 16.09
CA GLY A 423 45.96 17.31 17.33
C GLY A 423 46.69 18.62 17.22
N ASN A 424 46.22 19.57 18.02
CA ASN A 424 46.82 20.87 18.30
C ASN A 424 48.34 20.70 18.53
N ARG A 425 49.15 20.87 17.49
CA ARG A 425 50.62 20.88 17.61
C ARG A 425 51.00 22.23 18.21
N GLY A 426 51.15 22.21 19.53
CA GLY A 426 51.70 23.30 20.31
C GLY A 426 53.05 23.76 19.77
N ASN A 427 53.16 25.08 19.67
CA ASN A 427 54.39 25.84 19.55
C ASN A 427 55.53 25.24 20.38
N SER A 428 56.66 24.96 19.74
CA SER A 428 57.97 25.06 20.39
C SER A 428 58.96 25.67 19.41
N SER A 429 59.35 26.89 19.77
CA SER A 429 60.34 27.73 19.12
C SER A 429 61.75 27.36 19.57
N SER A 430 62.64 27.09 18.61
CA SER A 430 64.10 27.35 18.64
C SER A 430 64.64 26.86 17.30
N GLY A 431 65.20 27.64 16.40
CA GLY A 431 66.23 28.67 16.54
C GLY A 431 67.33 28.28 15.54
N GLY A 432 67.52 29.05 14.47
CA GLY A 432 68.50 28.70 13.44
C GLY A 432 68.41 29.57 12.19
N THR A 433 69.14 30.67 12.21
CA THR A 433 69.33 31.70 11.18
C THR A 433 70.05 31.23 9.91
N SER A 434 69.56 31.65 8.74
CA SER A 434 70.36 32.27 7.65
C SER A 434 69.47 32.85 6.55
N LYS A 435 69.64 34.16 6.28
CA LYS A 435 68.98 35.02 5.28
C LYS A 435 69.50 34.74 3.82
N PRO A 436 69.29 35.63 2.81
CA PRO A 436 68.05 35.88 2.02
C PRO A 436 68.31 36.04 0.49
N GLN A 437 67.27 36.06 -0.34
CA GLN A 437 67.16 36.81 -1.63
C GLN A 437 65.81 36.43 -2.27
N GLY A 438 64.93 37.29 -2.80
CA GLY A 438 64.99 38.69 -3.20
C GLY A 438 64.27 38.82 -4.57
N SER A 439 63.37 39.82 -4.72
CA SER A 439 62.69 40.27 -5.97
C SER A 439 61.53 39.37 -6.45
N SER A 440 60.23 39.72 -6.46
CA SER A 440 59.46 40.87 -7.01
C SER A 440 59.60 41.12 -8.51
N ASN A 441 58.45 41.07 -9.22
CA ASN A 441 57.96 41.92 -10.33
C ASN A 441 56.96 41.09 -11.17
N TYR A 442 55.65 41.38 -11.17
CA TYR A 442 54.88 42.44 -11.86
C TYR A 442 54.88 42.38 -13.40
N ASN A 443 53.65 42.27 -13.95
CA ASN A 443 53.14 42.82 -15.23
C ASN A 443 53.64 42.18 -16.54
N ASN A 444 52.91 42.09 -17.67
CA ASN A 444 51.52 42.38 -18.09
C ASN A 444 51.38 41.90 -19.56
N ASN A 445 50.13 41.78 -20.03
CA ASN A 445 49.63 42.03 -21.40
C ASN A 445 49.67 40.96 -22.54
N GLY A 446 48.52 40.93 -23.25
CA GLY A 446 48.31 40.62 -24.69
C GLY A 446 47.74 39.23 -24.96
N GLU A 447 46.45 39.04 -25.27
CA GLU A 447 45.81 39.09 -26.62
C GLU A 447 46.59 38.23 -27.65
N ASP A 448 46.05 37.21 -28.33
CA ASP A 448 44.73 37.04 -28.95
C ASP A 448 44.42 35.55 -29.25
N ASN A 449 43.15 35.31 -29.61
CA ASN A 449 42.50 34.08 -30.08
C ASN A 449 43.31 33.16 -31.03
N ASP A 450 43.16 31.84 -30.85
CA ASP A 450 42.53 30.92 -31.83
C ASP A 450 42.74 29.44 -31.44
N GLY A 451 41.71 28.61 -31.65
CA GLY A 451 41.88 27.15 -31.78
C GLY A 451 41.04 26.29 -30.84
N GLU A 452 40.00 25.70 -31.43
CA GLU A 452 39.20 24.56 -30.96
C GLU A 452 39.90 23.61 -29.96
N ARG A 453 39.28 23.44 -28.79
CA ARG A 453 39.66 22.43 -27.80
C ARG A 453 38.58 21.36 -27.70
N ASN A 454 38.86 20.21 -28.33
CA ASN A 454 38.34 18.91 -27.92
C ASN A 454 38.66 18.68 -26.44
N PRO A 455 37.69 18.36 -25.57
CA PRO A 455 37.97 17.86 -24.24
C PRO A 455 38.40 16.39 -24.31
N LEU A 456 39.60 16.13 -23.80
CA LEU A 456 40.15 14.80 -23.56
C LEU A 456 39.23 13.96 -22.67
N GLN A 457 39.04 12.72 -23.08
CA GLN A 457 38.56 11.58 -22.30
C GLN A 457 39.29 11.44 -20.95
N PRO A 458 38.55 11.28 -19.84
CA PRO A 458 39.04 10.58 -18.67
C PRO A 458 38.82 9.08 -18.87
N GLN A 459 39.92 8.37 -19.04
CA GLN A 459 40.02 6.91 -19.09
C GLN A 459 39.51 6.32 -17.76
N GLN A 460 38.24 5.89 -17.72
CA GLN A 460 37.71 5.08 -16.61
C GLN A 460 38.03 3.61 -16.88
N GLY A 461 38.88 3.05 -16.02
CA GLY A 461 39.23 1.65 -16.02
C GLY A 461 38.00 0.78 -15.80
N LEU A 462 37.86 -0.22 -16.67
CA LEU A 462 36.93 -1.33 -16.50
C LEU A 462 37.19 -2.01 -15.15
N MET A 463 36.21 -1.94 -14.25
CA MET A 463 36.16 -2.79 -13.08
C MET A 463 34.74 -3.35 -12.98
N ASN A 464 34.65 -4.64 -13.23
CA ASN A 464 33.45 -5.48 -13.37
C ASN A 464 32.29 -5.14 -12.41
N SER A 465 31.20 -4.60 -12.95
CA SER A 465 29.88 -4.42 -12.31
C SER A 465 28.89 -5.53 -12.70
N SER A 466 29.29 -6.80 -12.60
CA SER A 466 28.44 -7.90 -13.11
C SER A 466 27.45 -8.48 -12.08
N ALA A 467 27.46 -8.03 -10.83
CA ALA A 467 26.53 -8.50 -9.79
C ALA A 467 25.29 -7.61 -9.67
N THR A 468 25.47 -6.29 -9.62
CA THR A 468 24.38 -5.30 -9.56
C THR A 468 23.56 -5.25 -10.85
N GLU A 469 24.20 -5.40 -12.02
CA GLU A 469 23.50 -5.48 -13.30
C GLU A 469 22.67 -6.77 -13.46
N ARG A 470 22.99 -7.86 -12.72
CA ARG A 470 22.24 -9.12 -12.79
C ARG A 470 20.97 -9.09 -11.94
N GLU A 471 20.97 -8.35 -10.84
CA GLU A 471 19.76 -8.07 -10.05
C GLU A 471 18.84 -7.09 -10.81
N GLU A 472 19.42 -6.10 -11.50
CA GLU A 472 18.69 -5.20 -12.41
C GLU A 472 18.16 -5.93 -13.66
N SER A 473 18.85 -6.98 -14.13
CA SER A 473 18.40 -7.84 -15.23
C SER A 473 17.15 -8.65 -14.89
N ALA A 474 16.94 -9.00 -13.61
CA ALA A 474 15.71 -9.62 -13.12
C ALA A 474 14.54 -8.62 -12.99
N LEU A 475 14.82 -7.32 -13.17
CA LEU A 475 13.86 -6.21 -13.07
C LEU A 475 13.81 -5.38 -14.37
N ARG A 476 14.25 -5.94 -15.52
CA ARG A 476 14.29 -5.26 -16.83
C ARG A 476 12.90 -5.07 -17.47
N LYS A 477 11.98 -4.46 -16.72
CA LYS A 477 10.83 -3.67 -17.20
C LYS A 477 10.06 -3.03 -16.02
N VAL A 478 10.76 -2.43 -15.05
CA VAL A 478 10.05 -1.67 -14.01
C VAL A 478 9.63 -0.31 -14.57
N THR A 479 8.41 -0.23 -15.08
CA THR A 479 7.65 1.02 -15.07
C THR A 479 7.62 1.53 -13.63
N THR A 480 7.70 2.86 -13.43
CA THR A 480 7.64 3.46 -12.11
C THR A 480 6.35 3.04 -11.40
N THR A 481 6.47 2.31 -10.29
CA THR A 481 5.32 1.77 -9.55
C THR A 481 5.14 2.44 -8.19
N ALA A 482 3.94 2.93 -7.90
CA ALA A 482 3.55 3.41 -6.57
C ALA A 482 2.83 2.30 -5.80
N LYS A 483 3.17 2.08 -4.52
CA LYS A 483 2.46 1.09 -3.68
C LYS A 483 1.11 1.64 -3.24
N SER A 484 0.05 0.84 -3.34
CA SER A 484 -1.24 1.18 -2.70
C SER A 484 -1.12 1.17 -1.16
N THR A 485 -1.60 2.24 -0.54
CA THR A 485 -1.82 2.33 0.92
C THR A 485 -3.23 1.82 1.23
N VAL A 486 -3.34 0.90 2.19
CA VAL A 486 -4.64 0.48 2.75
C VAL A 486 -4.77 1.18 4.08
N GLN A 487 -5.74 2.09 4.21
CA GLN A 487 -6.19 2.56 5.51
C GLN A 487 -7.27 1.58 5.99
N ASP A 488 -6.91 0.65 6.87
CA ASP A 488 -7.89 -0.09 7.65
C ASP A 488 -8.45 0.85 8.72
N VAL A 489 -9.50 1.61 8.36
CA VAL A 489 -10.26 2.38 9.34
C VAL A 489 -11.16 1.41 10.09
N VAL A 490 -10.72 0.98 11.26
CA VAL A 490 -11.60 0.38 12.26
C VAL A 490 -12.55 1.48 12.74
N LEU A 491 -13.83 1.37 12.39
CA LEU A 491 -14.88 2.25 12.91
C LEU A 491 -15.08 1.94 14.40
N GLY A 492 -14.31 2.60 15.25
CA GLY A 492 -14.58 2.73 16.69
C GLY A 492 -15.55 3.89 16.91
N SER A 493 -16.69 3.58 17.54
CA SER A 493 -17.72 4.54 17.93
C SER A 493 -17.14 5.71 18.73
N ILE A 494 -17.44 6.94 18.27
CA ILE A 494 -17.18 8.19 18.97
C ILE A 494 -18.13 8.27 20.16
N SER A 495 -17.60 8.49 21.35
CA SER A 495 -18.32 9.13 22.45
C SER A 495 -17.54 10.36 22.88
N SER A 496 -18.18 11.51 22.74
CA SER A 496 -17.68 12.83 23.09
C SER A 496 -17.89 13.08 24.60
N SER A 497 -16.82 13.46 25.28
CA SER A 497 -16.91 14.33 26.46
C SER A 497 -15.64 15.18 26.51
N SER A 498 -15.87 16.50 26.44
CA SER A 498 -14.89 17.57 26.54
C SER A 498 -14.64 17.93 28.00
N GLU A 499 -13.38 18.18 28.37
CA GLU A 499 -12.97 19.37 29.14
C GLU A 499 -11.44 19.43 29.35
N GLY A 500 -10.83 20.55 28.91
CA GLY A 500 -9.93 21.38 29.72
C GLY A 500 -8.45 21.00 29.93
N GLY A 501 -7.55 21.85 29.42
CA GLY A 501 -6.28 22.18 30.09
C GLY A 501 -5.00 21.77 29.36
N GLY A 502 -4.23 22.76 28.89
CA GLY A 502 -2.97 22.54 28.19
C GLY A 502 -1.77 22.26 29.09
N ASP A 503 -0.72 21.67 28.52
CA ASP A 503 0.66 22.11 28.75
C ASP A 503 1.58 21.57 27.65
N SER A 504 2.56 22.38 27.27
CA SER A 504 3.65 22.07 26.37
C SER A 504 4.69 21.19 27.04
N LEU A 505 5.24 20.16 26.37
CA LEU A 505 6.65 19.76 26.53
C LEU A 505 7.10 18.68 25.53
N SER A 506 8.28 18.94 24.99
CA SER A 506 9.22 18.07 24.29
C SER A 506 9.51 16.73 24.97
N GLY A 507 9.81 15.68 24.20
CA GLY A 507 10.51 14.51 24.74
C GLY A 507 10.55 13.29 23.83
N MET A 508 11.65 13.15 23.09
CA MET A 508 12.09 11.88 22.50
C MET A 508 12.38 10.86 23.61
N GLY A 509 11.97 9.60 23.45
CA GLY A 509 12.22 8.54 24.42
C GLY A 509 12.11 7.15 23.79
N ASN A 510 13.20 6.40 23.89
CA ASN A 510 13.53 5.15 23.23
C ASN A 510 13.19 3.90 24.07
N ILE A 511 12.88 2.79 23.39
CA ILE A 511 13.30 1.38 23.62
C ILE A 511 12.69 0.56 24.79
N VAL A 512 12.50 -0.74 24.50
CA VAL A 512 12.73 -2.00 25.27
C VAL A 512 11.49 -2.92 25.12
N ASP A 513 11.48 -3.89 24.21
CA ASP A 513 12.06 -5.26 24.27
C ASP A 513 11.41 -6.16 25.35
N VAL A 514 10.78 -7.27 24.93
CA VAL A 514 10.17 -8.28 25.81
C VAL A 514 10.90 -9.60 25.58
N GLY A 515 11.84 -9.87 26.49
CA GLY A 515 12.45 -11.17 26.69
C GLY A 515 11.60 -12.05 27.61
N ASN A 516 11.34 -13.26 27.14
CA ASN A 516 10.70 -14.35 27.84
C ASN A 516 11.65 -14.94 28.89
N SER A 517 11.17 -15.26 30.10
CA SER A 517 11.84 -16.25 30.96
C SER A 517 10.83 -17.03 31.81
N ALA A 518 10.86 -18.35 31.64
CA ALA A 518 10.24 -19.32 32.52
C ALA A 518 11.26 -19.69 33.62
N GLY A 519 10.78 -19.82 34.85
CA GLY A 519 11.59 -20.28 35.98
C GLY A 519 10.70 -20.73 37.14
N SER A 520 10.75 -22.03 37.40
CA SER A 520 10.01 -22.83 38.38
C SER A 520 10.11 -22.39 39.86
N GLY A 521 9.05 -22.66 40.63
CA GLY A 521 9.11 -22.67 42.09
C GLY A 521 7.79 -23.12 42.75
N SER A 522 7.79 -24.32 43.29
CA SER A 522 6.69 -25.01 43.99
C SER A 522 6.48 -24.55 45.44
N ILE A 523 5.26 -24.71 45.98
CA ILE A 523 4.88 -25.34 47.29
C ILE A 523 3.71 -24.63 48.02
N SER A 524 2.79 -25.50 48.49
CA SER A 524 1.92 -25.46 49.69
C SER A 524 0.47 -24.96 49.65
N LYS A 525 -0.34 -25.79 50.33
CA LYS A 525 -1.80 -25.87 50.52
C LYS A 525 -2.28 -25.14 51.79
N GLU A 526 -3.62 -25.18 51.96
CA GLU A 526 -4.44 -24.99 53.18
C GLU A 526 -4.83 -23.53 53.46
N GLY A 527 -6.06 -23.16 53.83
CA GLY A 527 -7.33 -23.82 54.16
C GLY A 527 -8.33 -22.70 54.55
N GLY A 528 -9.64 -22.91 54.34
CA GLY A 528 -10.70 -21.94 54.72
C GLY A 528 -10.98 -21.90 56.24
N PRO A 529 -12.21 -21.54 56.73
CA PRO A 529 -13.35 -20.82 56.13
C PRO A 529 -14.05 -19.81 57.11
N SER A 530 -15.26 -19.35 56.75
CA SER A 530 -16.38 -18.83 57.60
C SER A 530 -16.31 -17.36 58.09
N SER A 531 -17.38 -16.54 58.26
CA SER A 531 -18.85 -16.73 58.34
C SER A 531 -19.63 -15.38 58.30
N ASP A 532 -20.92 -15.48 57.90
CA ASP A 532 -22.11 -14.63 58.19
C ASP A 532 -22.19 -13.17 57.70
N GLY A 533 -23.30 -12.65 57.15
CA GLY A 533 -24.67 -13.17 56.95
C GLY A 533 -25.70 -12.01 56.91
N SER A 534 -26.79 -12.18 56.13
CA SER A 534 -28.11 -11.48 56.20
C SER A 534 -28.39 -10.32 55.19
N VAL A 535 -29.13 -10.52 54.05
CA VAL A 535 -30.63 -10.43 53.82
C VAL A 535 -31.07 -8.98 53.46
N ILE A 536 -31.91 -8.59 52.48
CA ILE A 536 -32.77 -9.13 51.40
C ILE A 536 -33.03 -7.97 50.40
N GLY A 537 -33.25 -8.23 49.11
CA GLY A 537 -33.89 -7.25 48.20
C GLY A 537 -33.89 -7.66 46.72
N GLN A 538 -35.07 -7.98 46.18
CA GLN A 538 -35.37 -8.62 44.89
C GLN A 538 -35.01 -7.81 43.63
N GLY A 539 -34.78 -8.50 42.50
CA GLY A 539 -35.09 -7.95 41.16
C GLY A 539 -34.27 -8.45 39.96
N LEU A 540 -34.78 -9.49 39.28
CA LEU A 540 -34.58 -9.91 37.87
C LEU A 540 -33.28 -9.57 37.11
N GLY A 541 -32.58 -10.62 36.63
CA GLY A 541 -31.67 -10.54 35.49
C GLY A 541 -30.98 -11.87 35.21
N LYS A 542 -31.43 -12.59 34.17
CA LYS A 542 -30.82 -13.85 33.70
C LYS A 542 -29.50 -13.54 32.98
N ASP A 543 -28.39 -13.99 33.56
CA ASP A 543 -27.15 -14.21 32.83
C ASP A 543 -27.22 -15.55 32.07
N HIS A 544 -26.97 -15.52 30.77
CA HIS A 544 -26.37 -16.67 30.10
C HIS A 544 -25.27 -16.18 29.14
N SER A 545 -24.08 -16.63 29.50
CA SER A 545 -22.80 -16.60 28.81
C SER A 545 -22.91 -16.88 27.30
N ASN A 546 -22.27 -16.02 26.52
CA ASN A 546 -22.00 -16.21 25.10
C ASN A 546 -20.85 -17.21 24.92
N LEU A 547 -21.19 -18.42 24.50
CA LEU A 547 -20.30 -19.33 23.77
C LEU A 547 -21.00 -19.61 22.43
N VAL A 548 -20.50 -19.00 21.34
CA VAL A 548 -21.03 -19.26 19.99
C VAL A 548 -19.92 -19.86 19.13
N ASP A 549 -20.09 -21.16 18.92
CA ASP A 549 -19.44 -21.98 17.91
C ASP A 549 -19.75 -21.46 16.49
N TYR A 550 -18.70 -21.38 15.67
CA TYR A 550 -18.79 -21.18 14.24
C TYR A 550 -19.01 -22.53 13.54
N THR A 551 -20.25 -22.86 13.15
CA THR A 551 -20.53 -23.67 11.95
C THR A 551 -22.03 -23.64 11.63
N ASN A 552 -22.41 -23.08 10.47
CA ASN A 552 -23.37 -23.72 9.55
C ASN A 552 -23.55 -22.90 8.26
N PHE A 553 -23.18 -23.51 7.14
CA PHE A 553 -23.68 -23.20 5.80
C PHE A 553 -24.98 -23.98 5.57
N PRO A 554 -25.99 -23.45 4.87
CA PRO A 554 -26.99 -24.26 4.20
C PRO A 554 -26.74 -24.29 2.69
N SER A 555 -26.55 -25.50 2.18
CA SER A 555 -26.71 -25.88 0.79
C SER A 555 -28.14 -26.39 0.59
N GLN A 556 -28.97 -25.73 -0.22
CA GLN A 556 -29.99 -26.39 -1.05
C GLN A 556 -30.24 -25.58 -2.33
N VAL A 557 -30.22 -26.32 -3.43
CA VAL A 557 -30.43 -25.89 -4.81
C VAL A 557 -31.91 -26.08 -5.15
N GLU A 558 -32.62 -25.01 -5.52
CA GLU A 558 -33.92 -25.10 -6.18
C GLU A 558 -33.77 -24.85 -7.68
N VAL A 559 -34.26 -25.79 -8.49
CA VAL A 559 -34.29 -25.74 -9.96
C VAL A 559 -35.57 -25.03 -10.41
N PRO A 560 -35.52 -23.98 -11.26
CA PRO A 560 -36.74 -23.33 -11.76
C PRO A 560 -37.34 -24.08 -12.96
N LYS A 561 -38.66 -24.31 -12.91
CA LYS A 561 -39.48 -24.80 -14.03
C LYS A 561 -39.71 -23.69 -15.08
N ARG A 562 -39.64 -24.07 -16.36
CA ARG A 562 -40.00 -23.24 -17.53
C ARG A 562 -41.46 -22.78 -17.44
N LYS A 563 -41.71 -21.53 -17.80
CA LYS A 563 -43.04 -20.95 -18.07
C LYS A 563 -43.10 -20.55 -19.53
N ASP A 564 -44.17 -20.95 -20.20
CA ASP A 564 -44.43 -20.74 -21.62
C ASP A 564 -44.66 -19.25 -21.95
N MET A 565 -44.18 -18.83 -23.12
CA MET A 565 -44.39 -17.51 -23.72
C MET A 565 -45.74 -17.50 -24.46
N GLU A 566 -46.68 -16.67 -24.01
CA GLU A 566 -47.82 -16.23 -24.83
C GLU A 566 -47.39 -15.01 -25.67
N VAL A 567 -47.68 -15.09 -26.97
CA VAL A 567 -47.41 -14.09 -28.00
C VAL A 567 -48.73 -13.36 -28.27
N GLU A 568 -48.80 -12.06 -27.96
CA GLU A 568 -49.89 -11.20 -28.41
C GLU A 568 -49.64 -10.76 -29.86
N VAL A 569 -50.64 -11.03 -30.72
CA VAL A 569 -50.68 -10.58 -32.12
C VAL A 569 -51.78 -9.52 -32.22
N GLU A 570 -51.38 -8.28 -32.51
CA GLU A 570 -52.28 -7.19 -32.86
C GLU A 570 -52.73 -7.35 -34.33
N VAL A 571 -54.04 -7.33 -34.57
CA VAL A 571 -54.67 -7.40 -35.89
C VAL A 571 -55.21 -6.02 -36.23
N GLU A 572 -54.60 -5.36 -37.22
CA GLU A 572 -55.18 -4.18 -37.87
C GLU A 572 -56.34 -4.61 -38.79
N GLY A 573 -57.53 -4.04 -38.54
CA GLY A 573 -58.70 -4.16 -39.40
C GLY A 573 -58.91 -2.90 -40.23
N THR A 574 -58.90 -3.06 -41.55
CA THR A 574 -59.34 -2.08 -42.54
C THR A 574 -60.86 -1.88 -42.52
N THR A 575 -61.29 -0.61 -42.48
CA THR A 575 -62.41 -0.05 -43.27
C THR A 575 -62.12 1.39 -43.61
#